data_AF-A0A810NFH3-F1
#
_entry.id   AF-A0A810NFH3-F1
#
_cell.length_a   1.000
_cell.length_b   1.000
_cell.length_c   1.000
_cell.angle_alpha   90.00
_cell.angle_beta   90.00
_cell.angle_gamma   90.00
#
_symmetry.space_group_name_H-M   'P 1'
#
loop_
_entity.id
_entity.type
_entity.pdbx_description
1 polymer ?
#
loop_
_entity_poly.entity_id
_entity_poly.type
_entity_poly.pdbx_seq_one_letter_code
_entity_poly.pdbx_strand_id
1 'polypeptide(L)'
;MGAGRRPPGAPPPAQRSDEDRGQMVKSADATQTRPVPVTRRADESPVGADSFERGGHLVHVDRRLSTVLHRRPAGITGNQWSSALRTRLDYVVHEAGDGPALAGIRFEDPGRREADASRADRMTGTVCAAAGLGLVRFESAALLPVARRVVEYVLDARAFHRATAEPAGDTSDGLPGFRDILGRLPDGRTGHVNDLGALARAAAVEAYASRQLTDPIIRDLHVRWTDGPAEGWAWVEVRPGRSVFERVRVWQHDFSCGVDPARFAADLAVLAVGERLKQLPTVEPELSARSDLARELAALHRRSGDLAEPFAFAHVTFD
;
A
#
# COMPACT_ATOMS: atom_id res chain seq x y z
N MET A 1 -23.99 -10.39 -69.25
CA MET A 1 -23.66 -8.97 -69.49
C MET A 1 -22.94 -8.48 -68.24
N GLY A 2 -21.70 -8.01 -68.21
CA GLY A 2 -20.78 -7.54 -69.23
C GLY A 2 -19.88 -6.53 -68.51
N ALA A 3 -18.58 -6.83 -68.47
CA ALA A 3 -17.48 -6.20 -67.73
C ALA A 3 -17.39 -4.65 -67.67
N GLY A 4 -16.73 -4.15 -66.61
CA GLY A 4 -16.07 -2.83 -66.57
C GLY A 4 -15.14 -2.73 -65.35
N ARG A 5 -13.90 -3.21 -65.44
CA ARG A 5 -12.63 -2.52 -65.80
C ARG A 5 -12.09 -1.53 -64.73
N ARG A 6 -10.87 -1.85 -64.30
CA ARG A 6 -9.92 -1.19 -63.37
C ARG A 6 -9.27 0.09 -63.97
N PRO A 7 -8.46 0.86 -63.19
CA PRO A 7 -8.31 2.32 -63.25
C PRO A 7 -7.05 2.81 -64.00
N PRO A 8 -6.88 4.13 -64.15
CA PRO A 8 -5.57 4.81 -64.25
C PRO A 8 -5.39 5.75 -63.03
N GLY A 9 -4.21 6.08 -62.50
CA GLY A 9 -2.83 6.02 -62.94
C GLY A 9 -2.13 7.14 -62.17
N ALA A 10 -1.20 6.80 -61.27
CA ALA A 10 -0.46 7.78 -60.48
C ALA A 10 0.58 8.52 -61.35
N PRO A 11 0.78 9.84 -61.19
CA PRO A 11 1.86 10.55 -61.84
C PRO A 11 3.21 10.42 -61.09
N PRO A 12 4.35 10.59 -61.80
CA PRO A 12 5.71 10.24 -61.37
C PRO A 12 6.43 11.32 -60.53
N PRO A 13 7.61 11.04 -59.94
CA PRO A 13 8.30 11.93 -59.01
C PRO A 13 9.07 13.05 -59.71
N ALA A 14 9.05 14.24 -59.11
CA ALA A 14 9.87 15.37 -59.54
C ALA A 14 11.32 15.25 -59.05
N GLN A 15 12.21 15.71 -59.92
CA GLN A 15 13.65 15.60 -59.88
C GLN A 15 14.32 16.59 -58.93
N ARG A 16 15.59 16.27 -58.68
CA ARG A 16 16.64 16.97 -57.93
C ARG A 16 16.83 18.44 -58.32
N SER A 17 17.31 19.21 -57.36
CA SER A 17 18.21 20.33 -57.61
C SER A 17 19.37 20.24 -56.61
N ASP A 18 20.55 20.01 -57.18
CA ASP A 18 21.87 20.14 -56.57
C ASP A 18 22.22 21.63 -56.34
N GLU A 19 23.36 21.85 -55.68
CA GLU A 19 24.05 23.10 -55.32
C GLU A 19 23.78 23.51 -53.85
N ASP A 20 24.75 23.46 -52.95
CA ASP A 20 26.03 24.17 -53.08
C ASP A 20 27.21 23.50 -52.31
N ARG A 21 28.40 23.79 -52.82
CA ARG A 21 29.75 23.27 -52.49
C ARG A 21 30.42 24.00 -51.32
N GLY A 22 31.36 23.29 -50.69
CA GLY A 22 32.54 23.84 -50.01
C GLY A 22 32.63 23.38 -48.55
N GLN A 23 33.71 22.80 -48.01
CA GLN A 23 35.12 22.77 -48.37
C GLN A 23 35.80 21.52 -47.79
N MET A 24 36.82 21.02 -48.51
CA MET A 24 37.84 20.07 -48.03
C MET A 24 38.77 20.72 -47.00
N VAL A 25 39.20 19.99 -45.95
CA VAL A 25 40.63 19.81 -45.58
C VAL A 25 40.87 18.49 -44.81
N LYS A 26 41.62 17.58 -45.47
CA LYS A 26 42.68 16.64 -45.05
C LYS A 26 42.65 15.84 -43.71
N SER A 27 42.67 14.52 -43.92
CA SER A 27 43.66 13.52 -43.43
C SER A 27 43.91 13.33 -41.92
N ALA A 28 43.62 12.14 -41.39
CA ALA A 28 44.64 11.16 -40.99
C ALA A 28 44.01 9.81 -40.58
N ASP A 29 44.78 8.78 -40.89
CA ASP A 29 44.58 7.35 -40.71
C ASP A 29 44.50 6.93 -39.22
N ALA A 30 43.50 6.13 -38.85
CA ALA A 30 43.47 5.38 -37.58
C ALA A 30 42.39 4.28 -37.62
N THR A 31 42.84 3.05 -37.89
CA THR A 31 42.39 1.78 -37.29
C THR A 31 40.89 1.62 -37.01
N GLN A 32 40.16 1.17 -38.03
CA GLN A 32 38.73 0.86 -37.97
C GLN A 32 38.48 -0.47 -37.25
N THR A 33 38.14 -0.40 -35.96
CA THR A 33 37.57 -1.54 -35.21
C THR A 33 36.05 -1.32 -35.13
N ARG A 34 35.27 -2.15 -35.82
CA ARG A 34 33.80 -2.09 -35.86
C ARG A 34 33.21 -2.30 -34.45
N PRO A 35 32.42 -1.37 -33.88
CA PRO A 35 31.58 -1.68 -32.74
C PRO A 35 30.30 -2.40 -33.20
N VAL A 36 30.04 -3.54 -32.59
CA VAL A 36 28.77 -4.28 -32.69
C VAL A 36 27.65 -3.38 -32.14
N PRO A 37 26.49 -3.25 -32.80
CA PRO A 37 25.39 -2.47 -32.25
C PRO A 37 24.80 -3.22 -31.05
N VAL A 38 25.14 -2.78 -29.84
CA VAL A 38 24.41 -3.16 -28.63
C VAL A 38 23.08 -2.43 -28.69
N THR A 39 22.02 -3.19 -28.93
CA THR A 39 20.63 -2.78 -28.78
C THR A 39 20.42 -2.22 -27.37
N ARG A 40 20.30 -0.89 -27.29
CA ARG A 40 19.76 -0.20 -26.11
C ARG A 40 18.34 -0.71 -25.88
N ARG A 41 18.17 -1.62 -24.92
CA ARG A 41 16.87 -1.81 -24.27
C ARG A 41 16.62 -0.61 -23.39
N ALA A 42 15.42 -0.05 -23.54
CA ALA A 42 14.83 0.89 -22.62
C ALA A 42 14.78 0.24 -21.23
N ASP A 43 15.61 0.73 -20.31
CA ASP A 43 15.46 0.48 -18.88
C ASP A 43 16.08 1.66 -18.12
N GLU A 44 15.32 2.74 -18.02
CA GLU A 44 15.58 3.79 -17.03
C GLU A 44 14.23 4.14 -16.38
N SER A 45 13.77 3.22 -15.53
CA SER A 45 12.91 3.59 -14.40
C SER A 45 13.79 4.28 -13.35
N PRO A 46 13.34 5.36 -12.70
CA PRO A 46 14.21 6.12 -11.81
C PRO A 46 14.54 5.29 -10.55
N VAL A 47 15.83 5.01 -10.35
CA VAL A 47 16.39 4.38 -9.14
C VAL A 47 16.23 5.35 -7.97
N GLY A 48 15.10 5.26 -7.27
CA GLY A 48 14.90 5.89 -5.96
C GLY A 48 15.53 5.00 -4.89
N ALA A 49 16.35 5.60 -4.01
CA ALA A 49 17.21 4.93 -3.03
C ALA A 49 16.65 3.62 -2.42
N ASP A 50 17.46 2.56 -2.44
CA ASP A 50 17.18 1.21 -1.89
C ASP A 50 16.91 1.18 -0.36
N SER A 51 16.93 2.36 0.29
CA SER A 51 16.64 2.54 1.70
C SER A 51 16.30 3.99 2.06
N PHE A 52 15.66 4.18 3.22
CA PHE A 52 15.45 5.49 3.84
C PHE A 52 15.52 5.39 5.37
N GLU A 53 15.74 6.52 6.04
CA GLU A 53 15.74 6.60 7.50
C GLU A 53 14.45 7.27 8.02
N ARG A 54 13.91 6.77 9.13
CA ARG A 54 12.79 7.39 9.84
C ARG A 54 12.82 7.06 11.32
N GLY A 55 12.74 8.08 12.18
CA GLY A 55 12.68 7.89 13.64
C GLY A 55 13.83 7.04 14.19
N GLY A 56 15.05 7.23 13.66
CA GLY A 56 16.23 6.45 14.02
C GLY A 56 16.29 5.03 13.45
N HIS A 57 15.36 4.60 12.61
CA HIS A 57 15.38 3.28 11.98
C HIS A 57 15.87 3.38 10.54
N LEU A 58 16.66 2.40 10.09
CA LEU A 58 16.99 2.21 8.68
C LEU A 58 15.97 1.26 8.04
N VAL A 59 15.35 1.69 6.94
CA VAL A 59 14.33 0.91 6.22
C VAL A 59 14.86 0.55 4.85
N HIS A 60 14.98 -0.74 4.56
CA HIS A 60 15.29 -1.25 3.22
C HIS A 60 14.02 -1.58 2.46
N VAL A 61 13.99 -1.24 1.18
CA VAL A 61 12.85 -1.52 0.30
C VAL A 61 13.09 -2.83 -0.45
N ASP A 62 12.02 -3.60 -0.67
CA ASP A 62 11.99 -4.79 -1.53
C ASP A 62 13.12 -5.80 -1.27
N ARG A 63 13.03 -6.48 -0.12
CA ARG A 63 14.00 -7.49 0.30
C ARG A 63 13.39 -8.87 0.32
N ARG A 64 14.18 -9.89 0.00
CA ARG A 64 13.78 -11.29 0.24
C ARG A 64 14.08 -11.65 1.68
N LEU A 65 13.25 -12.50 2.28
CA LEU A 65 13.52 -12.99 3.63
C LEU A 65 14.89 -13.68 3.73
N SER A 66 15.37 -14.31 2.65
CA SER A 66 16.73 -14.89 2.56
C SER A 66 17.88 -13.89 2.71
N THR A 67 17.66 -12.61 2.42
CA THR A 67 18.68 -11.57 2.60
C THR A 67 18.64 -10.98 4.01
N VAL A 68 17.59 -11.26 4.78
CA VAL A 68 17.40 -10.79 6.16
C VAL A 68 17.80 -11.87 7.16
N LEU A 69 17.41 -13.12 6.90
CA LEU A 69 17.68 -14.27 7.77
C LEU A 69 18.76 -15.17 7.17
N HIS A 70 19.93 -15.22 7.81
CA HIS A 70 21.08 -15.97 7.31
C HIS A 70 21.22 -17.38 7.88
N ARG A 71 20.51 -17.69 8.98
CA ARG A 71 20.57 -19.00 9.65
C ARG A 71 19.17 -19.49 9.96
N ARG A 72 18.96 -20.79 9.77
CA ARG A 72 17.69 -21.45 10.10
C ARG A 72 17.50 -21.46 11.64
N PRO A 73 16.40 -20.91 12.17
CA PRO A 73 16.12 -20.98 13.60
C PRO A 73 15.95 -22.41 14.11
N ALA A 74 16.16 -22.63 15.42
CA ALA A 74 15.88 -23.91 16.06
C ALA A 74 14.37 -24.25 15.96
N GLY A 75 14.04 -25.54 15.85
CA GLY A 75 12.65 -26.00 15.74
C GLY A 75 12.00 -25.81 14.36
N ILE A 76 12.66 -25.11 13.42
CA ILE A 76 12.17 -24.93 12.04
C ILE A 76 12.61 -26.10 11.16
N THR A 77 11.65 -26.74 10.49
CA THR A 77 11.92 -27.79 9.51
C THR A 77 12.57 -27.24 8.24
N GLY A 78 13.30 -28.08 7.50
CA GLY A 78 13.90 -27.67 6.22
C GLY A 78 12.88 -27.19 5.17
N ASN A 79 11.67 -27.75 5.19
CA ASN A 79 10.57 -27.34 4.31
C ASN A 79 10.03 -25.96 4.68
N GLN A 80 9.72 -25.72 5.96
CA GLN A 80 9.29 -24.40 6.44
C GLN A 80 10.32 -23.31 6.10
N TRP A 81 11.61 -23.60 6.34
CA TRP A 81 12.70 -22.69 6.01
C TRP A 81 12.78 -22.37 4.51
N SER A 82 12.86 -23.40 3.66
CA SER A 82 13.00 -23.23 2.21
C SER A 82 11.78 -22.57 1.55
N SER A 83 10.60 -22.74 2.13
CA SER A 83 9.38 -22.07 1.67
C SER A 83 9.36 -20.61 2.10
N ALA A 84 9.60 -20.31 3.38
CA ALA A 84 9.55 -18.95 3.92
C ALA A 84 10.61 -18.02 3.30
N LEU A 85 11.82 -18.54 3.02
CA LEU A 85 12.90 -17.72 2.47
C LEU A 85 12.62 -17.09 1.11
N ARG A 86 11.61 -17.58 0.39
CA ARG A 86 11.19 -17.03 -0.92
C ARG A 86 10.31 -15.81 -0.78
N THR A 87 9.77 -15.57 0.40
CA THR A 87 8.88 -14.44 0.67
C THR A 87 9.62 -13.13 0.43
N ARG A 88 8.97 -12.23 -0.30
CA ARG A 88 9.40 -10.84 -0.45
C ARG A 88 8.75 -9.99 0.62
N LEU A 89 9.51 -9.03 1.13
CA LEU A 89 9.12 -8.03 2.08
C LEU A 89 9.23 -6.69 1.36
N ASP A 90 8.13 -5.94 1.29
CA ASP A 90 8.13 -4.62 0.67
C ASP A 90 9.03 -3.66 1.43
N TYR A 91 9.07 -3.81 2.76
CA TYR A 91 9.98 -3.07 3.63
C TYR A 91 10.57 -3.97 4.71
N VAL A 92 11.83 -3.72 5.06
CA VAL A 92 12.51 -4.32 6.21
C VAL A 92 13.04 -3.20 7.09
N VAL A 93 12.60 -3.18 8.34
CA VAL A 93 12.96 -2.18 9.33
C VAL A 93 14.09 -2.72 10.19
N HIS A 94 15.19 -1.99 10.30
CA HIS A 94 16.29 -2.25 11.22
C HIS A 94 16.25 -1.26 12.37
N GLU A 95 16.71 -1.70 13.55
CA GLU A 95 17.04 -0.76 14.63
C GLU A 95 18.14 0.20 14.20
N ALA A 96 18.31 1.30 14.94
CA ALA A 96 19.32 2.32 14.64
C ALA A 96 20.73 1.74 14.44
N GLY A 97 21.43 2.21 13.41
CA GLY A 97 22.74 1.68 12.98
C GLY A 97 22.61 0.40 12.14
N ASP A 98 23.68 -0.39 12.05
CA ASP A 98 23.67 -1.72 11.40
C ASP A 98 23.06 -2.81 12.30
N GLY A 99 21.99 -2.46 13.03
CA GLY A 99 21.31 -3.31 14.01
C GLY A 99 20.51 -4.47 13.37
N PRO A 100 20.05 -5.43 14.19
CA PRO A 100 19.22 -6.52 13.70
C PRO A 100 17.92 -6.00 13.08
N ALA A 101 17.38 -6.78 12.13
CA ALA A 101 16.06 -6.49 11.56
C ALA A 101 14.99 -6.64 12.64
N LEU A 102 14.23 -5.58 12.86
CA LEU A 102 13.12 -5.51 13.80
C LEU A 102 11.85 -6.12 13.20
N ALA A 103 11.55 -5.77 11.94
CA ALA A 103 10.32 -6.20 11.30
C ALA A 103 10.40 -6.27 9.77
N GLY A 104 9.69 -7.24 9.19
CA GLY A 104 9.29 -7.25 7.79
C GLY A 104 7.88 -6.70 7.62
N ILE A 105 7.65 -5.90 6.58
CA ILE A 105 6.33 -5.35 6.25
C ILE A 105 5.95 -5.75 4.83
N ARG A 106 4.71 -6.19 4.65
CA ARG A 106 4.12 -6.57 3.36
C ARG A 106 2.84 -5.81 3.05
N PHE A 107 2.65 -5.45 1.79
CA PHE A 107 1.43 -4.91 1.21
C PHE A 107 0.94 -5.87 0.12
N GLU A 108 -0.27 -6.38 0.29
CA GLU A 108 -0.85 -7.37 -0.62
C GLU A 108 -2.16 -6.86 -1.22
N ASP A 109 -2.34 -7.12 -2.51
CA ASP A 109 -3.63 -6.99 -3.19
C ASP A 109 -4.41 -8.31 -3.01
N PRO A 110 -5.54 -8.31 -2.27
CA PRO A 110 -6.36 -9.51 -2.10
C PRO A 110 -6.78 -10.17 -3.41
N GLY A 111 -6.97 -9.39 -4.48
CA GLY A 111 -7.39 -9.88 -5.80
C GLY A 111 -6.29 -10.63 -6.56
N ARG A 112 -5.04 -10.51 -6.13
CA ARG A 112 -3.88 -11.21 -6.73
C ARG A 112 -3.41 -12.39 -5.89
N ARG A 113 -4.13 -12.73 -4.83
CA ARG A 113 -3.71 -13.73 -3.85
C ARG A 113 -3.88 -15.14 -4.40
N GLU A 114 -2.78 -15.89 -4.44
CA GLU A 114 -2.76 -17.28 -4.91
C GLU A 114 -3.45 -18.24 -3.93
N ALA A 115 -3.92 -19.38 -4.43
CA ALA A 115 -4.62 -20.40 -3.63
C ALA A 115 -3.76 -20.94 -2.46
N ASP A 116 -2.45 -21.04 -2.65
CA ASP A 116 -1.50 -21.53 -1.63
C ASP A 116 -0.96 -20.44 -0.69
N ALA A 117 -1.37 -19.16 -0.88
CA ALA A 117 -0.84 -18.03 -0.13
C ALA A 117 -1.02 -18.19 1.39
N SER A 118 -2.15 -18.76 1.84
CA SER A 118 -2.41 -19.00 3.26
C SER A 118 -1.42 -19.99 3.89
N ARG A 119 -0.94 -20.99 3.14
CA ARG A 119 0.09 -21.92 3.63
C ARG A 119 1.45 -21.24 3.70
N ALA A 120 1.80 -20.50 2.65
CA ALA A 120 3.05 -19.74 2.58
C ALA A 120 3.14 -18.69 3.71
N ASP A 121 2.03 -18.03 4.03
CA ASP A 121 1.96 -17.06 5.11
C ASP A 121 2.15 -17.70 6.49
N ARG A 122 1.50 -18.84 6.76
CA ARG A 122 1.73 -19.57 8.01
C ARG A 122 3.19 -19.99 8.16
N MET A 123 3.81 -20.48 7.09
CA MET A 123 5.23 -20.85 7.10
C MET A 123 6.12 -19.63 7.34
N THR A 124 5.85 -18.53 6.66
CA THR A 124 6.59 -17.27 6.82
C THR A 124 6.47 -16.75 8.25
N GLY A 125 5.25 -16.63 8.78
CA GLY A 125 5.00 -16.19 10.15
C GLY A 125 5.70 -17.08 11.19
N THR A 126 5.67 -18.41 11.00
CA THR A 126 6.36 -19.35 11.89
C THR A 126 7.89 -19.15 11.87
N VAL A 127 8.49 -18.95 10.69
CA VAL A 127 9.94 -18.72 10.57
C VAL A 127 10.34 -17.36 11.12
N CYS A 128 9.56 -16.31 10.85
CA CYS A 128 9.81 -14.97 11.39
C CYS A 128 9.73 -14.97 12.92
N ALA A 129 8.67 -15.54 13.51
CA ALA A 129 8.52 -15.66 14.96
C ALA A 129 9.69 -16.41 15.59
N ALA A 130 10.09 -17.57 15.03
CA ALA A 130 11.23 -18.33 15.53
C ALA A 130 12.59 -17.59 15.37
N ALA A 131 12.69 -16.67 14.43
CA ALA A 131 13.86 -15.82 14.23
C ALA A 131 13.82 -14.53 15.09
N GLY A 132 12.74 -14.29 15.84
CA GLY A 132 12.52 -13.03 16.57
C GLY A 132 12.27 -11.82 15.66
N LEU A 133 11.88 -12.06 14.40
CA LEU A 133 11.56 -11.02 13.42
C LEU A 133 10.06 -10.74 13.43
N GLY A 134 9.66 -9.51 13.76
CA GLY A 134 8.28 -9.09 13.63
C GLY A 134 7.80 -9.12 12.17
N LEU A 135 6.52 -9.40 11.94
CA LEU A 135 5.94 -9.38 10.61
C LEU A 135 4.60 -8.64 10.62
N VAL A 136 4.47 -7.65 9.76
CA VAL A 136 3.20 -6.95 9.53
C VAL A 136 2.79 -7.13 8.07
N ARG A 137 1.50 -7.37 7.85
CA ARG A 137 0.95 -7.44 6.51
C ARG A 137 -0.35 -6.64 6.41
N PHE A 138 -0.41 -5.81 5.39
CA PHE A 138 -1.54 -5.00 5.02
C PHE A 138 -2.17 -5.57 3.75
N GLU A 139 -3.45 -5.94 3.80
CA GLU A 139 -4.18 -6.39 2.62
C GLU A 139 -5.12 -5.27 2.15
N SER A 140 -4.73 -4.58 1.07
CA SER A 140 -5.56 -3.67 0.27
C SER A 140 -4.73 -3.13 -0.90
N ALA A 141 -5.27 -3.25 -2.11
CA ALA A 141 -4.63 -2.71 -3.31
C ALA A 141 -4.49 -1.18 -3.25
N ALA A 142 -5.45 -0.49 -2.62
CA ALA A 142 -5.48 0.96 -2.51
C ALA A 142 -4.37 1.52 -1.61
N LEU A 143 -3.74 0.69 -0.77
CA LEU A 143 -2.62 1.11 0.07
C LEU A 143 -1.27 1.09 -0.64
N LEU A 144 -1.13 0.38 -1.77
CA LEU A 144 0.15 0.26 -2.50
C LEU A 144 0.77 1.63 -2.86
N PRO A 145 0.02 2.61 -3.40
CA PRO A 145 0.59 3.93 -3.72
C PRO A 145 1.06 4.73 -2.50
N VAL A 146 0.57 4.39 -1.31
CA VAL A 146 0.88 5.08 -0.04
C VAL A 146 1.64 4.21 0.96
N ALA A 147 2.18 3.09 0.50
CA ALA A 147 2.83 2.09 1.35
C ALA A 147 3.95 2.70 2.21
N ARG A 148 4.81 3.55 1.62
CA ARG A 148 5.88 4.26 2.34
C ARG A 148 5.33 5.12 3.48
N ARG A 149 4.25 5.87 3.24
CA ARG A 149 3.63 6.73 4.25
C ARG A 149 3.05 5.92 5.41
N VAL A 150 2.45 4.77 5.11
CA VAL A 150 1.97 3.83 6.14
C VAL A 150 3.14 3.30 6.99
N VAL A 151 4.28 2.97 6.36
CA VAL A 151 5.49 2.55 7.09
C VAL A 151 6.03 3.67 7.97
N GLU A 152 6.13 4.89 7.45
CA GLU A 152 6.57 6.06 8.23
C GLU A 152 5.67 6.27 9.45
N TYR A 153 4.35 6.18 9.28
CA TYR A 153 3.39 6.25 10.38
C TYR A 153 3.62 5.17 11.44
N VAL A 154 3.81 3.92 11.01
CA VAL A 154 4.08 2.79 11.91
C VAL A 154 5.33 3.04 12.77
N LEU A 155 6.39 3.59 12.17
CA LEU A 155 7.63 3.90 12.86
C LEU A 155 7.47 5.07 13.82
N ASP A 156 6.77 6.13 13.42
CA ASP A 156 6.51 7.28 14.27
C ASP A 156 5.64 6.90 15.47
N ALA A 157 4.57 6.14 15.24
CA ALA A 157 3.69 5.66 16.30
C ALA A 157 4.45 4.78 17.30
N ARG A 158 5.31 3.88 16.80
CA ARG A 158 6.14 3.02 17.65
C ARG A 158 7.15 3.83 18.45
N ALA A 159 7.81 4.80 17.83
CA ALA A 159 8.78 5.67 18.50
C ALA A 159 8.11 6.49 19.60
N PHE A 160 6.92 7.06 19.32
CA PHE A 160 6.12 7.76 20.31
C PHE A 160 5.77 6.84 21.48
N HIS A 161 5.21 5.67 21.21
CA HIS A 161 4.81 4.73 22.26
C HIS A 161 5.99 4.28 23.14
N ARG A 162 7.18 4.07 22.55
CA ARG A 162 8.40 3.77 23.32
C ARG A 162 8.86 4.95 24.19
N ALA A 163 8.71 6.18 23.70
CA ALA A 163 9.11 7.38 24.43
C ALA A 163 8.14 7.75 25.56
N THR A 164 6.86 7.39 25.44
CA THR A 164 5.81 7.69 26.41
C THR A 164 5.46 6.51 27.33
N ALA A 165 6.12 5.36 27.18
CA ALA A 165 5.96 4.25 28.10
C ALA A 165 6.55 4.65 29.47
N GLU A 166 5.69 4.95 30.44
CA GLU A 166 6.13 5.28 31.79
C GLU A 166 6.89 4.11 32.43
N PRO A 167 8.01 4.34 33.13
CA PRO A 167 8.56 3.35 34.03
C PRO A 167 7.55 3.12 35.15
N ALA A 168 7.09 1.88 35.31
CA ALA A 168 6.04 1.45 36.25
C ALA A 168 6.05 2.24 37.57
N GLY A 169 5.17 3.24 37.68
CA GLY A 169 5.23 4.24 38.73
C GLY A 169 4.04 5.19 38.69
N ASP A 170 2.87 4.64 39.02
CA ASP A 170 1.68 5.29 39.61
C ASP A 170 1.39 6.75 39.23
N THR A 171 0.61 6.97 38.16
CA THR A 171 -0.67 7.75 38.12
C THR A 171 -1.10 7.98 36.66
N SER A 172 -1.70 6.97 36.04
CA SER A 172 -2.22 7.07 34.67
C SER A 172 -3.57 7.81 34.64
N ASP A 173 -3.54 9.14 34.73
CA ASP A 173 -4.37 9.91 33.77
C ASP A 173 -3.65 9.74 32.42
N GLY A 174 -4.00 8.64 31.74
CA GLY A 174 -3.22 8.07 30.65
C GLY A 174 -2.90 9.10 29.57
N LEU A 175 -1.62 9.31 29.30
CA LEU A 175 -1.18 10.14 28.18
C LEU A 175 -1.92 9.72 26.90
N PRO A 176 -2.37 10.67 26.06
CA PRO A 176 -3.07 10.34 24.83
C PRO A 176 -2.16 9.48 23.96
N GLY A 177 -2.73 8.40 23.38
CA GLY A 177 -2.02 7.57 22.42
C GLY A 177 -1.59 8.40 21.20
N PHE A 178 -0.62 7.90 20.41
CA PHE A 178 -0.07 8.62 19.26
C PHE A 178 -1.16 9.18 18.32
N ARG A 179 -2.19 8.36 18.03
CA ARG A 179 -3.35 8.75 17.24
C ARG A 179 -4.18 9.87 17.88
N ASP A 180 -4.27 9.87 19.21
CA ASP A 180 -5.21 10.70 19.96
C ASP A 180 -4.70 12.13 20.19
N ILE A 181 -3.46 12.43 19.76
CA ILE A 181 -2.88 13.78 19.82
C ILE A 181 -3.74 14.75 19.00
N LEU A 182 -4.26 15.78 19.69
CA LEU A 182 -5.03 16.85 19.08
C LEU A 182 -4.11 17.99 18.61
N GLY A 183 -4.45 18.57 17.48
CA GLY A 183 -3.78 19.75 16.93
C GLY A 183 -4.56 20.37 15.78
N ARG A 184 -3.94 21.32 15.07
CA ARG A 184 -4.55 21.96 13.91
C ARG A 184 -4.41 21.09 12.67
N LEU A 185 -5.53 20.77 12.05
CA LEU A 185 -5.60 20.06 10.78
C LEU A 185 -5.40 21.01 9.59
N PRO A 186 -5.09 20.51 8.38
CA PRO A 186 -4.91 21.34 7.18
C PRO A 186 -6.13 22.21 6.81
N ASP A 187 -7.33 21.81 7.23
CA ASP A 187 -8.59 22.56 7.05
C ASP A 187 -8.80 23.66 8.12
N GLY A 188 -7.82 23.85 9.02
CA GLY A 188 -7.85 24.84 10.11
C GLY A 188 -8.59 24.38 11.37
N ARG A 189 -9.28 23.23 11.36
CA ARG A 189 -9.99 22.71 12.52
C ARG A 189 -9.05 22.09 13.54
N THR A 190 -9.52 21.95 14.78
CA THR A 190 -8.85 21.11 15.78
C THR A 190 -9.31 19.67 15.60
N GLY A 191 -8.37 18.73 15.53
CA GLY A 191 -8.64 17.29 15.42
C GLY A 191 -7.39 16.45 15.63
N HIS A 192 -7.51 15.15 15.43
CA HIS A 192 -6.42 14.19 15.58
C HIS A 192 -5.38 14.35 14.48
N VAL A 193 -4.22 14.92 14.77
CA VAL A 193 -3.20 15.24 13.76
C VAL A 193 -2.53 14.00 13.18
N ASN A 194 -2.56 12.89 13.92
CA ASN A 194 -2.02 11.60 13.54
C ASN A 194 -3.13 10.62 13.11
N ASP A 195 -4.32 11.11 12.78
CA ASP A 195 -5.31 10.29 12.09
C ASP A 195 -4.94 10.19 10.60
N LEU A 196 -4.61 8.97 10.14
CA LEU A 196 -4.31 8.72 8.72
C LEU A 196 -5.51 9.04 7.82
N GLY A 197 -6.73 8.97 8.36
CA GLY A 197 -7.96 9.31 7.68
C GLY A 197 -8.23 10.82 7.57
N ALA A 198 -7.51 11.68 8.29
CA ALA A 198 -7.79 13.12 8.29
C ALA A 198 -7.68 13.74 6.89
N LEU A 199 -6.65 13.38 6.10
CA LEU A 199 -6.51 13.87 4.73
C LEU A 199 -7.58 13.32 3.78
N ALA A 200 -8.03 12.08 4.00
CA ALA A 200 -9.10 11.50 3.20
C ALA A 200 -10.43 12.21 3.46
N ARG A 201 -10.72 12.54 4.72
CA ARG A 201 -11.92 13.32 5.10
C ARG A 201 -11.87 14.73 4.52
N ALA A 202 -10.71 15.40 4.53
CA ALA A 202 -10.55 16.68 3.85
C ALA A 202 -10.79 16.54 2.33
N ALA A 203 -10.22 15.52 1.69
CA ALA A 203 -10.46 15.26 0.26
C ALA A 203 -11.93 14.96 -0.07
N ALA A 204 -12.66 14.28 0.82
CA ALA A 204 -14.10 14.05 0.66
C ALA A 204 -14.92 15.35 0.72
N VAL A 205 -14.55 16.29 1.60
CA VAL A 205 -15.19 17.62 1.63
C VAL A 205 -14.97 18.37 0.32
N GLU A 206 -13.75 18.37 -0.21
CA GLU A 206 -13.42 19.02 -1.50
C GLU A 206 -14.15 18.35 -2.68
N ALA A 207 -14.21 17.02 -2.70
CA ALA A 207 -14.92 16.26 -3.72
C ALA A 207 -16.43 16.51 -3.67
N TYR A 208 -17.01 16.64 -2.48
CA TYR A 208 -18.41 17.03 -2.30
C TYR A 208 -18.66 18.47 -2.77
N ALA A 209 -17.80 19.42 -2.41
CA ALA A 209 -17.88 20.81 -2.88
C ALA A 209 -17.80 20.89 -4.41
N SER A 210 -17.03 20.00 -5.03
CA SER A 210 -16.90 19.83 -6.48
C SER A 210 -18.03 19.01 -7.13
N ARG A 211 -19.08 18.64 -6.36
CA ARG A 211 -20.23 17.82 -6.79
C ARG A 211 -19.86 16.43 -7.33
N GLN A 212 -18.72 15.89 -6.88
CA GLN A 212 -18.29 14.53 -7.20
C GLN A 212 -18.84 13.49 -6.21
N LEU A 213 -19.26 13.93 -5.02
CA LEU A 213 -19.87 13.08 -3.99
C LEU A 213 -21.30 13.51 -3.68
N THR A 214 -22.09 12.55 -3.19
CA THR A 214 -23.45 12.81 -2.68
C THR A 214 -23.43 13.26 -1.21
N ASP A 215 -22.45 12.78 -0.45
CA ASP A 215 -22.25 13.06 0.97
C ASP A 215 -20.73 13.10 1.26
N PRO A 216 -20.20 14.14 1.96
CA PRO A 216 -18.78 14.18 2.32
C PRO A 216 -18.41 13.20 3.46
N ILE A 217 -19.38 12.55 4.12
CA ILE A 217 -19.12 11.72 5.29
C ILE A 217 -18.58 10.35 4.86
N ILE A 218 -17.28 10.14 5.10
CA ILE A 218 -16.68 8.79 5.11
C ILE A 218 -17.13 8.08 6.39
N ARG A 219 -17.89 7.01 6.23
CA ARG A 219 -18.29 6.10 7.31
C ARG A 219 -17.24 5.00 7.43
N ASP A 220 -17.01 4.55 8.65
CA ASP A 220 -16.07 3.47 8.92
C ASP A 220 -16.56 2.55 10.04
N LEU A 221 -15.98 1.35 10.10
CA LEU A 221 -16.08 0.43 11.23
C LEU A 221 -14.81 -0.42 11.30
N HIS A 222 -14.62 -1.10 12.42
CA HIS A 222 -13.53 -2.04 12.59
C HIS A 222 -13.94 -3.24 13.42
N VAL A 223 -13.22 -4.35 13.24
CA VAL A 223 -13.35 -5.55 14.06
C VAL A 223 -11.97 -6.18 14.26
N ARG A 224 -11.86 -7.02 15.28
CA ARG A 224 -10.69 -7.90 15.49
C ARG A 224 -11.16 -9.35 15.53
N TRP A 225 -10.59 -10.19 14.68
CA TRP A 225 -10.85 -11.63 14.68
C TRP A 225 -9.99 -12.32 15.75
N THR A 226 -10.52 -13.34 16.45
CA THR A 226 -9.82 -14.00 17.58
C THR A 226 -8.44 -14.56 17.21
N ASP A 227 -8.34 -15.25 16.06
CA ASP A 227 -7.10 -15.82 15.53
C ASP A 227 -6.78 -15.27 14.14
N GLY A 228 -7.09 -14.00 13.92
CA GLY A 228 -7.08 -13.41 12.59
C GLY A 228 -6.60 -11.96 12.56
N PRO A 229 -6.88 -11.26 11.45
CA PRO A 229 -6.44 -9.88 11.30
C PRO A 229 -7.29 -8.95 12.16
N ALA A 230 -6.79 -7.74 12.35
CA ALA A 230 -7.66 -6.59 12.52
C ALA A 230 -8.22 -6.17 11.16
N GLU A 231 -9.50 -5.84 11.09
CA GLU A 231 -10.17 -5.53 9.84
C GLU A 231 -10.89 -4.19 9.95
N GLY A 232 -10.60 -3.29 9.03
CA GLY A 232 -11.21 -1.97 8.92
C GLY A 232 -12.00 -1.85 7.63
N TRP A 233 -13.14 -1.20 7.70
CA TRP A 233 -14.06 -0.96 6.60
C TRP A 233 -14.29 0.54 6.50
N ALA A 234 -14.31 1.08 5.30
CA ALA A 234 -14.70 2.46 5.07
C ALA A 234 -15.46 2.61 3.76
N TRP A 235 -16.44 3.50 3.73
CA TRP A 235 -17.18 3.82 2.52
C TRP A 235 -17.66 5.26 2.47
N VAL A 236 -17.85 5.75 1.24
CA VAL A 236 -18.39 7.08 0.97
C VAL A 236 -19.25 7.05 -0.29
N GLU A 237 -20.39 7.72 -0.25
CA GLU A 237 -21.37 7.70 -1.32
C GLU A 237 -21.04 8.71 -2.42
N VAL A 238 -20.72 8.20 -3.60
CA VAL A 238 -20.37 9.02 -4.77
C VAL A 238 -21.63 9.44 -5.52
N ARG A 239 -22.57 8.51 -5.70
CA ARG A 239 -23.88 8.71 -6.33
C ARG A 239 -24.95 7.96 -5.52
N PRO A 240 -26.24 8.29 -5.64
CA PRO A 240 -27.31 7.60 -4.92
C PRO A 240 -27.20 6.07 -5.00
N GLY A 241 -26.99 5.44 -3.84
CA GLY A 241 -26.86 3.99 -3.68
C GLY A 241 -25.55 3.36 -4.20
N ARG A 242 -24.55 4.18 -4.55
CA ARG A 242 -23.25 3.75 -5.10
C ARG A 242 -22.11 4.36 -4.30
N SER A 243 -21.35 3.50 -3.63
CA SER A 243 -20.26 3.92 -2.75
C SER A 243 -18.91 3.44 -3.26
N VAL A 244 -17.88 4.25 -3.05
CA VAL A 244 -16.52 3.71 -2.95
C VAL A 244 -16.45 2.99 -1.61
N PHE A 245 -15.96 1.75 -1.62
CA PHE A 245 -15.83 0.93 -0.44
C PHE A 245 -14.45 0.30 -0.42
N GLU A 246 -13.79 0.36 0.74
CA GLU A 246 -12.51 -0.27 0.96
C GLU A 246 -12.54 -1.09 2.25
N ARG A 247 -11.89 -2.26 2.18
CA ARG A 247 -11.67 -3.16 3.30
C ARG A 247 -10.17 -3.38 3.43
N VAL A 248 -9.63 -3.04 4.60
CA VAL A 248 -8.22 -3.25 4.93
C VAL A 248 -8.12 -4.31 6.01
N ARG A 249 -7.25 -5.30 5.79
CA ARG A 249 -6.87 -6.26 6.84
C ARG A 249 -5.43 -6.05 7.26
N VAL A 250 -5.21 -6.02 8.57
CA VAL A 250 -3.90 -5.87 9.19
C VAL A 250 -3.60 -7.15 9.97
N TRP A 251 -2.60 -7.88 9.50
CA TRP A 251 -2.06 -9.04 10.19
C TRP A 251 -0.76 -8.64 10.89
N GLN A 252 -0.66 -8.93 12.18
CA GLN A 252 0.51 -8.63 12.99
C GLN A 252 1.01 -9.91 13.66
N HIS A 253 2.30 -10.18 13.55
CA HIS A 253 2.98 -11.27 14.24
C HIS A 253 4.21 -10.69 14.93
N ASP A 254 4.24 -10.77 16.27
CA ASP A 254 5.35 -10.30 17.11
C ASP A 254 5.80 -8.85 16.83
N PHE A 255 4.88 -8.01 16.36
CA PHE A 255 5.12 -6.60 16.08
C PHE A 255 3.94 -5.75 16.51
N SER A 256 4.22 -4.65 17.19
CA SER A 256 3.24 -3.61 17.54
C SER A 256 3.84 -2.23 17.36
N CYS A 257 3.03 -1.30 16.83
CA CYS A 257 3.35 0.12 16.77
C CYS A 257 2.73 0.92 17.92
N GLY A 258 2.08 0.27 18.88
CA GLY A 258 1.43 0.93 20.03
C GLY A 258 0.04 1.52 19.72
N VAL A 259 -0.44 1.43 18.48
CA VAL A 259 -1.83 1.77 18.11
C VAL A 259 -2.67 0.50 18.17
N ASP A 260 -3.89 0.61 18.70
CA ASP A 260 -4.85 -0.51 18.67
C ASP A 260 -5.03 -1.02 17.22
N PRO A 261 -4.85 -2.32 16.95
CA PRO A 261 -4.88 -2.85 15.59
C PRO A 261 -6.21 -2.61 14.86
N ALA A 262 -7.35 -2.67 15.56
CA ALA A 262 -8.67 -2.49 14.93
C ALA A 262 -8.90 -1.03 14.54
N ARG A 263 -8.60 -0.10 15.45
CA ARG A 263 -8.56 1.33 15.19
C ARG A 263 -7.61 1.68 14.04
N PHE A 264 -6.42 1.07 14.00
CA PHE A 264 -5.45 1.28 12.92
C PHE A 264 -5.98 0.78 11.58
N ALA A 265 -6.62 -0.39 11.55
CA ALA A 265 -7.23 -0.93 10.34
C ALA A 265 -8.35 -0.02 9.80
N ALA A 266 -9.19 0.54 10.67
CA ALA A 266 -10.20 1.53 10.27
C ALA A 266 -9.56 2.78 9.63
N ASP A 267 -8.50 3.34 10.22
CA ASP A 267 -7.85 4.53 9.66
C ASP A 267 -7.21 4.26 8.30
N LEU A 268 -6.64 3.06 8.13
CA LEU A 268 -6.11 2.62 6.84
C LEU A 268 -7.24 2.43 5.81
N ALA A 269 -8.41 1.95 6.21
CA ALA A 269 -9.56 1.85 5.30
C ALA A 269 -10.04 3.24 4.86
N VAL A 270 -10.09 4.21 5.78
CA VAL A 270 -10.41 5.61 5.45
C VAL A 270 -9.35 6.21 4.53
N LEU A 271 -8.06 5.96 4.79
CA LEU A 271 -6.96 6.37 3.91
C LEU A 271 -7.11 5.75 2.51
N ALA A 272 -7.43 4.45 2.42
CA ALA A 272 -7.64 3.74 1.16
C ALA A 272 -8.80 4.36 0.35
N VAL A 273 -9.92 4.69 0.99
CA VAL A 273 -11.02 5.45 0.35
C VAL A 273 -10.49 6.78 -0.17
N GLY A 274 -9.70 7.52 0.62
CA GLY A 274 -9.07 8.77 0.20
C GLY A 274 -8.21 8.63 -1.07
N GLU A 275 -7.40 7.57 -1.18
CA GLU A 275 -6.61 7.31 -2.40
C GLU A 275 -7.49 7.02 -3.62
N ARG A 276 -8.62 6.33 -3.44
CA ARG A 276 -9.62 6.15 -4.52
C ARG A 276 -10.29 7.47 -4.90
N LEU A 277 -10.61 8.32 -3.93
CA LEU A 277 -11.24 9.62 -4.18
C LEU A 277 -10.36 10.53 -5.04
N LYS A 278 -9.04 10.53 -4.83
CA LYS A 278 -8.09 11.31 -5.65
C LYS A 278 -8.11 10.90 -7.13
N GLN A 279 -8.54 9.69 -7.44
CA GLN A 279 -8.56 9.15 -8.80
C GLN A 279 -9.90 9.40 -9.51
N LEU A 280 -10.95 9.83 -8.81
CA LEU A 280 -12.27 10.12 -9.40
C LEU A 280 -12.22 11.02 -10.64
N PRO A 281 -11.35 12.05 -10.72
CA PRO A 281 -11.31 12.90 -11.91
C PRO A 281 -10.69 12.23 -13.14
N THR A 282 -9.95 11.14 -12.97
CA THR A 282 -9.09 10.57 -14.03
C THR A 282 -9.40 9.11 -14.36
N VAL A 283 -10.09 8.39 -13.47
CA VAL A 283 -10.41 6.96 -13.61
C VAL A 283 -11.84 6.72 -13.16
N GLU A 284 -12.62 5.93 -13.92
CA GLU A 284 -13.95 5.51 -13.47
C GLU A 284 -13.81 4.64 -12.20
N PRO A 285 -14.40 5.04 -11.07
CA PRO A 285 -14.26 4.30 -9.82
C PRO A 285 -15.01 2.97 -9.85
N GLU A 286 -14.45 1.96 -9.20
CA GLU A 286 -15.21 0.77 -8.84
C GLU A 286 -16.17 1.13 -7.70
N LEU A 287 -17.47 1.05 -7.96
CA LEU A 287 -18.51 1.42 -7.01
C LEU A 287 -19.30 0.18 -6.56
N SER A 288 -19.40 0.01 -5.25
CA SER A 288 -20.26 -1.02 -4.65
C SER A 288 -21.71 -0.55 -4.57
N ALA A 289 -22.65 -1.45 -4.87
CA ALA A 289 -24.06 -1.19 -4.62
C ALA A 289 -24.34 -1.17 -3.10
N ARG A 290 -25.31 -0.36 -2.68
CA ARG A 290 -25.85 -0.40 -1.30
C ARG A 290 -26.21 -1.83 -0.87
N SER A 291 -26.84 -2.61 -1.76
CA SER A 291 -27.24 -4.00 -1.49
C SER A 291 -26.06 -4.97 -1.35
N ASP A 292 -24.92 -4.68 -1.98
CA ASP A 292 -23.70 -5.48 -1.81
C ASP A 292 -23.06 -5.19 -0.45
N LEU A 293 -22.99 -3.91 -0.05
CA LEU A 293 -22.52 -3.52 1.28
C LEU A 293 -23.41 -4.08 2.40
N ALA A 294 -24.73 -4.05 2.21
CA ALA A 294 -25.69 -4.67 3.13
C ALA A 294 -25.41 -6.18 3.31
N ARG A 295 -25.13 -6.89 2.20
CA ARG A 295 -24.84 -8.33 2.21
C ARG A 295 -23.53 -8.64 2.93
N GLU A 296 -22.50 -7.84 2.66
CA GLU A 296 -21.19 -7.93 3.30
C GLU A 296 -21.27 -7.65 4.80
N LEU A 297 -21.99 -6.61 5.23
CA LEU A 297 -22.21 -6.30 6.64
C LEU A 297 -23.01 -7.41 7.35
N ALA A 298 -24.06 -7.93 6.71
CA ALA A 298 -24.82 -9.05 7.25
C ALA A 298 -23.95 -10.32 7.38
N ALA A 299 -23.02 -10.55 6.44
CA ALA A 299 -22.07 -11.65 6.52
C ALA A 299 -21.08 -11.47 7.69
N LEU A 300 -20.60 -10.25 7.92
CA LEU A 300 -19.78 -9.91 9.07
C LEU A 300 -20.54 -10.15 10.38
N HIS A 301 -21.78 -9.66 10.48
CA HIS A 301 -22.61 -9.83 11.68
C HIS A 301 -22.89 -11.30 12.00
N ARG A 302 -23.18 -12.13 11.00
CA ARG A 302 -23.37 -13.59 11.18
C ARG A 302 -22.13 -14.29 11.74
N ARG A 303 -20.94 -13.72 11.55
CA ARG A 303 -19.66 -14.24 12.05
C ARG A 303 -19.17 -13.51 13.31
N SER A 304 -20.04 -12.75 13.97
CA SER A 304 -19.70 -12.02 15.20
C SER A 304 -19.18 -12.91 16.32
N GLY A 305 -19.54 -14.20 16.35
CA GLY A 305 -19.00 -15.18 17.30
C GLY A 305 -17.52 -15.53 17.10
N ASP A 306 -16.93 -15.22 15.95
CA ASP A 306 -15.51 -15.42 15.66
C ASP A 306 -14.64 -14.19 16.06
N LEU A 307 -15.27 -13.12 16.55
CA LEU A 307 -14.60 -11.87 16.91
C LEU A 307 -14.02 -11.94 18.32
N ALA A 308 -12.88 -11.28 18.50
CA ALA A 308 -12.22 -11.13 19.80
C ALA A 308 -12.99 -10.21 20.75
N GLU A 309 -13.86 -9.34 20.21
CA GLU A 309 -14.65 -8.36 20.95
C GLU A 309 -16.10 -8.37 20.44
N PRO A 310 -17.08 -8.00 21.28
CA PRO A 310 -18.47 -7.89 20.85
C PRO A 310 -18.63 -6.97 19.63
N PHE A 311 -19.49 -7.36 18.69
CA PHE A 311 -19.73 -6.57 17.49
C PHE A 311 -20.47 -5.26 17.82
N ALA A 312 -19.73 -4.16 17.94
CA ALA A 312 -20.26 -2.85 18.33
C ALA A 312 -21.13 -2.15 17.24
N PHE A 313 -21.10 -2.66 16.01
CA PHE A 313 -21.69 -2.00 14.84
C PHE A 313 -23.04 -2.60 14.40
N ALA A 314 -23.76 -3.26 15.32
CA ALA A 314 -25.09 -3.82 15.03
C ALA A 314 -26.13 -2.76 14.64
N HIS A 315 -25.88 -1.49 14.97
CA HIS A 315 -26.72 -0.35 14.61
C HIS A 315 -26.46 0.19 13.19
N VAL A 316 -25.38 -0.25 12.53
CA VAL A 316 -25.08 0.15 11.16
C VAL A 316 -25.97 -0.66 10.23
N THR A 317 -26.73 0.02 9.37
CA THR A 317 -27.59 -0.61 8.37
C THR A 317 -27.46 0.09 7.03
N PHE A 318 -27.86 -0.62 5.97
CA PHE A 318 -27.87 -0.14 4.59
C PHE A 318 -29.29 -0.30 4.02
N ASP A 319 -30.28 0.27 4.71
CA ASP A 319 -31.72 0.10 4.42
C ASP A 319 -32.23 0.90 3.21
#